data_AF-G4ZLY1-F1
#
_entry.id   AF-G4ZLY1-F1
#
_cell.length_a   1.000
_cell.length_b   1.000
_cell.length_c   1.000
_cell.angle_alpha   90.00
_cell.angle_beta   90.00
_cell.angle_gamma   90.00
#
_symmetry.space_group_name_H-M   'P 1'
#
loop_
_entity.id
_entity.type
_entity.pdbx_description
1 polymer ?
#
loop_
_entity_poly.entity_id
_entity_poly.type
_entity_poly.pdbx_seq_one_letter_code
_entity_poly.pdbx_strand_id
1 'polypeptide(L)'
;LRVTEPNFDTEDRSFTEFVLAHLKDKIKDMRIKAWLTLGKSDEEVMKVLGIKQGLTRAQLKAHPKFRIFQRFQVKKWLKEGASTSKVWDDLGLKNLRGRISEADGYETYVHLVWALGDKVTKF
;
A
#
# COMPACT_ATOMS: atom_id res chain seq x y z
N LEU A 1 5.81 -13.07 -54.18
CA LEU A 1 4.94 -13.03 -52.98
C LEU A 1 5.81 -12.61 -51.80
N ARG A 2 5.67 -11.36 -51.32
CA ARG A 2 6.30 -10.93 -50.05
C ARG A 2 5.41 -11.46 -48.94
N VAL A 3 5.91 -12.45 -48.19
CA VAL A 3 5.28 -12.89 -46.96
C VAL A 3 5.54 -11.79 -45.93
N THR A 4 4.50 -11.06 -45.55
CA THR A 4 4.54 -10.23 -44.34
C THR A 4 4.61 -11.17 -43.15
N GLU A 5 5.77 -11.20 -42.48
CA GLU A 5 5.91 -11.87 -41.19
C GLU A 5 4.93 -11.23 -40.19
N PRO A 6 4.18 -12.03 -39.40
CA PRO A 6 3.35 -11.48 -38.35
C PRO A 6 4.25 -10.87 -37.25
N ASN A 7 3.96 -9.64 -36.85
CA ASN A 7 4.70 -8.92 -35.81
C ASN A 7 4.32 -9.46 -34.42
N PHE A 8 4.94 -10.57 -34.01
CA PHE A 8 4.70 -11.28 -32.74
C PHE A 8 5.29 -10.57 -31.50
N ASP A 9 6.06 -9.50 -31.66
CA ASP A 9 6.94 -8.97 -30.60
C ASP A 9 6.21 -8.04 -29.58
N THR A 10 5.08 -7.45 -29.98
CA THR A 10 4.40 -6.42 -29.15
C THR A 10 3.38 -7.01 -28.16
N GLU A 11 2.67 -8.08 -28.55
CA GLU A 11 1.64 -8.70 -27.72
C GLU A 11 2.24 -9.59 -26.62
N ASP A 12 3.29 -10.36 -26.94
CA ASP A 12 3.99 -11.20 -25.95
C ASP A 12 4.69 -10.36 -24.87
N ARG A 13 5.23 -9.19 -25.24
CA ARG A 13 5.81 -8.24 -24.28
C ARG A 13 4.74 -7.67 -23.33
N SER A 14 3.55 -7.35 -23.85
CA SER A 14 2.43 -6.87 -23.04
C SER A 14 1.94 -7.94 -22.04
N PHE A 15 1.79 -9.18 -22.49
CA PHE A 15 1.37 -10.28 -21.62
C PHE A 15 2.43 -10.61 -20.55
N THR A 16 3.71 -10.64 -20.91
CA THR A 16 4.80 -10.89 -19.94
C THR A 16 4.91 -9.76 -18.91
N GLU A 17 4.79 -8.50 -19.32
CA GLU A 17 4.74 -7.35 -18.40
C GLU A 17 3.53 -7.45 -17.44
N PHE A 18 2.37 -7.84 -17.97
CA PHE A 18 1.17 -8.10 -17.17
C PHE A 18 1.39 -9.21 -16.12
N VAL A 19 1.90 -10.38 -16.52
CA VAL A 19 2.16 -11.51 -15.62
C VAL A 19 3.19 -11.12 -14.56
N LEU A 20 4.28 -10.45 -14.94
CA LEU A 20 5.31 -9.98 -14.02
C LEU A 20 4.76 -8.97 -13.01
N ALA A 21 3.86 -8.08 -13.42
CA ALA A 21 3.22 -7.14 -12.51
C ALA A 21 2.37 -7.86 -11.46
N HIS A 22 1.58 -8.86 -11.86
CA HIS A 22 0.74 -9.66 -10.95
C HIS A 22 1.58 -10.48 -9.98
N LEU A 23 2.67 -11.10 -10.45
CA LEU A 23 3.60 -11.83 -9.59
C LEU A 23 4.26 -10.90 -8.57
N LYS A 24 4.73 -9.72 -9.02
CA LYS A 24 5.30 -8.71 -8.13
C LYS A 24 4.31 -8.27 -7.05
N ASP A 25 3.03 -8.09 -7.39
CA ASP A 25 2.02 -7.72 -6.38
C ASP A 25 1.75 -8.85 -5.38
N LYS A 26 1.61 -10.10 -5.86
CA LYS A 26 1.47 -11.28 -4.99
C LYS A 26 2.65 -11.44 -4.03
N ILE A 27 3.88 -11.22 -4.51
CA ILE A 27 5.09 -11.27 -3.68
C ILE A 27 5.07 -10.19 -2.60
N LYS A 28 4.70 -8.94 -2.95
CA LYS A 28 4.53 -7.86 -1.97
C LYS A 28 3.50 -8.25 -0.90
N ASP A 29 2.40 -8.87 -1.31
CA ASP A 29 1.35 -9.29 -0.40
C ASP A 29 1.74 -10.42 0.53
N MET A 30 2.46 -11.43 0.04
CA MET A 30 3.02 -12.48 0.88
C MET A 30 4.00 -11.91 1.90
N ARG A 31 4.85 -10.97 1.48
CA ARG A 31 5.79 -10.28 2.37
C ARG A 31 5.08 -9.50 3.47
N ILE A 32 4.02 -8.76 3.14
CA ILE A 32 3.21 -8.04 4.13
C ILE A 32 2.54 -9.02 5.09
N LYS A 33 1.95 -10.12 4.60
CA LYS A 33 1.35 -11.16 5.45
C LYS A 33 2.38 -11.74 6.42
N ALA A 34 3.60 -12.02 5.94
CA ALA A 34 4.68 -12.51 6.80
C ALA A 34 5.02 -11.51 7.92
N TRP A 35 5.15 -10.22 7.60
CA TRP A 35 5.38 -9.18 8.63
C TRP A 35 4.27 -9.10 9.66
N LEU A 36 3.00 -9.23 9.23
CA LEU A 36 1.85 -9.24 10.14
C LEU A 36 1.82 -10.49 11.02
N THR A 37 2.18 -11.66 10.49
CA THR A 37 2.28 -12.90 11.26
C THR A 37 3.40 -12.84 12.28
N LEU A 38 4.53 -12.24 11.92
CA LEU A 38 5.67 -12.03 12.80
C LEU A 38 5.49 -10.86 13.78
N GLY A 39 4.35 -10.16 13.74
CA GLY A 39 4.06 -9.04 14.65
C GLY A 39 5.00 -7.84 14.50
N LYS A 40 5.50 -7.57 13.29
CA LYS A 40 6.48 -6.49 13.08
C LYS A 40 5.91 -5.11 13.42
N SER A 41 6.75 -4.26 14.01
CA SER A 41 6.44 -2.84 14.24
C SER A 41 6.55 -2.02 12.96
N ASP A 42 6.02 -0.80 12.98
CA ASP A 42 6.11 0.15 11.87
C ASP A 42 7.59 0.50 11.60
N GLU A 43 8.36 0.71 12.66
CA GLU A 43 9.80 1.01 12.61
C GLU A 43 10.61 -0.14 11.99
N GLU A 44 10.30 -1.39 12.34
CA GLU A 44 10.97 -2.56 11.77
C GLU A 44 10.69 -2.69 10.27
N VAL A 45 9.43 -2.51 9.86
CA VAL A 45 9.05 -2.57 8.44
C VAL A 45 9.70 -1.41 7.67
N MET A 46 9.70 -0.20 8.22
CA MET A 46 10.41 0.94 7.64
C MET A 46 11.90 0.64 7.44
N LYS A 47 12.57 0.09 8.46
CA LYS A 47 13.98 -0.33 8.38
C LYS A 47 14.21 -1.34 7.25
N VAL A 48 13.37 -2.36 7.15
CA VAL A 48 13.44 -3.38 6.09
C VAL A 48 13.18 -2.79 4.70
N LEU A 49 12.37 -1.74 4.60
CA LEU A 49 12.11 -1.01 3.37
C LEU A 49 13.20 0.03 3.05
N GLY A 50 14.12 0.31 3.97
CA GLY A 50 15.13 1.36 3.83
C GLY A 50 14.58 2.77 4.00
N ILE A 51 13.41 2.91 4.64
CA ILE A 51 12.79 4.21 4.94
C ILE A 51 13.41 4.71 6.25
N LYS A 52 13.96 5.93 6.24
CA LYS A 52 14.49 6.57 7.45
C LYS A 52 13.38 6.78 8.48
N GLN A 53 13.72 6.60 9.75
CA GLN A 53 12.81 6.88 10.86
C GLN A 53 12.67 8.40 11.09
N GLY A 54 11.63 8.81 11.80
CA GLY A 54 11.38 10.22 12.15
C GLY A 54 10.92 11.10 10.97
N LEU A 55 10.61 10.51 9.81
CA LEU A 55 10.05 11.24 8.68
C LEU A 55 8.59 11.60 8.93
N THR A 56 8.23 12.83 8.57
CA THR A 56 6.83 13.25 8.48
C THR A 56 6.09 12.44 7.41
N ARG A 57 4.75 12.39 7.50
CA ARG A 57 3.92 11.70 6.49
C ARG A 57 4.17 12.22 5.07
N ALA A 58 4.34 13.54 4.90
CA ALA A 58 4.73 14.17 3.64
C ALA A 58 6.03 13.58 3.08
N GLN A 59 7.06 13.50 3.90
CA GLN A 59 8.37 12.95 3.51
C GLN A 59 8.29 11.45 3.23
N LEU A 60 7.47 10.71 3.98
CA LEU A 60 7.22 9.30 3.71
C LEU A 60 6.62 9.12 2.32
N LYS A 61 5.63 9.91 1.91
CA LYS A 61 4.97 9.81 0.59
C LYS A 61 5.95 9.93 -0.59
N ALA A 62 7.02 10.70 -0.44
CA ALA A 62 8.05 10.85 -1.46
C ALA A 62 8.93 9.59 -1.64
N HIS A 63 8.91 8.65 -0.70
CA HIS A 63 9.76 7.46 -0.76
C HIS A 63 9.19 6.40 -1.73
N PRO A 64 10.01 5.79 -2.61
CA PRO A 64 9.52 4.85 -3.63
C PRO A 64 8.84 3.59 -3.06
N LYS A 65 9.17 3.23 -1.81
CA LYS A 65 8.58 2.09 -1.09
C LYS A 65 7.44 2.46 -0.13
N PHE A 66 7.02 3.72 -0.11
CA PHE A 66 5.95 4.18 0.78
C PHE A 66 4.65 3.42 0.58
N ARG A 67 4.24 3.16 -0.67
CA ARG A 67 3.01 2.42 -0.96
C ARG A 67 2.99 1.01 -0.34
N ILE A 68 4.16 0.37 -0.22
CA ILE A 68 4.29 -0.94 0.44
C ILE A 68 4.08 -0.78 1.96
N PHE A 69 4.70 0.24 2.56
CA PHE A 69 4.51 0.57 3.97
C PHE A 69 3.05 0.94 4.28
N GLN A 70 2.43 1.78 3.46
CA GLN A 70 1.03 2.18 3.56
C GLN A 70 0.09 0.96 3.56
N ARG A 71 0.30 0.02 2.63
CA ARG A 71 -0.50 -1.23 2.55
C ARG A 71 -0.29 -2.12 3.78
N PHE A 72 0.93 -2.17 4.32
CA PHE A 72 1.22 -2.85 5.59
C PHE A 72 0.43 -2.23 6.75
N GLN A 73 0.48 -0.90 6.92
CA GLN A 73 -0.25 -0.21 7.99
C GLN A 73 -1.76 -0.47 7.91
N VAL A 74 -2.36 -0.34 6.72
CA VAL A 74 -3.79 -0.62 6.53
C VAL A 74 -4.14 -2.06 6.92
N LYS A 75 -3.38 -3.05 6.44
CA LYS A 75 -3.63 -4.46 6.80
C LYS A 75 -3.39 -4.76 8.28
N LYS A 76 -2.44 -4.07 8.91
CA LYS A 76 -2.17 -4.17 10.35
C LYS A 76 -3.37 -3.66 11.15
N TRP A 77 -3.85 -2.46 10.87
CA TRP A 77 -5.05 -1.90 11.53
C TRP A 77 -6.29 -2.79 11.36
N LEU A 78 -6.50 -3.36 10.16
CA LEU A 78 -7.60 -4.30 9.90
C LEU A 78 -7.49 -5.62 10.67
N LYS A 79 -6.26 -6.09 10.91
CA LYS A 79 -5.98 -7.30 11.69
C LYS A 79 -6.15 -7.06 13.17
N GLU A 80 -5.70 -5.91 13.66
CA GLU A 80 -5.79 -5.49 15.06
C GLU A 80 -7.20 -5.04 15.47
N GLY A 81 -8.10 -4.84 14.50
CA GLY A 81 -9.43 -4.29 14.78
C GLY A 81 -9.37 -2.84 15.26
N ALA A 82 -8.37 -2.08 14.77
CA ALA A 82 -8.19 -0.70 15.16
C ALA A 82 -9.43 0.14 14.79
N SER A 83 -9.89 0.97 15.72
CA SER A 83 -11.00 1.88 15.46
C SER A 83 -10.60 2.94 14.42
N THR A 84 -11.56 3.38 13.61
CA THR A 84 -11.33 4.44 12.63
C THR A 84 -10.84 5.73 13.29
N SER A 85 -11.33 6.06 14.49
CA SER A 85 -10.86 7.20 15.28
C SER A 85 -9.40 7.06 15.71
N LYS A 86 -8.95 5.86 16.11
CA LYS A 86 -7.53 5.64 16.44
C LYS A 86 -6.66 5.87 15.21
N VAL A 87 -7.05 5.32 14.06
CA VAL A 87 -6.26 5.47 12.83
C VAL A 87 -6.26 6.92 12.34
N TRP A 88 -7.36 7.65 12.52
CA TRP A 88 -7.43 9.08 12.24
C TRP A 88 -6.38 9.87 13.04
N ASP A 89 -6.26 9.58 14.33
CA ASP A 89 -5.27 10.18 15.22
C ASP A 89 -3.84 9.75 14.85
N ASP A 90 -3.60 8.45 14.62
CA ASP A 90 -2.29 7.90 14.21
C ASP A 90 -1.79 8.49 12.88
N LEU A 91 -2.73 8.91 12.01
CA LEU A 91 -2.44 9.57 10.73
C LEU A 91 -2.23 11.09 10.86
N GLY A 92 -2.27 11.64 12.08
CA GLY A 92 -2.10 13.07 12.32
C GLY A 92 -3.25 13.92 11.78
N LEU A 93 -4.44 13.33 11.61
CA LEU A 93 -5.62 14.04 11.09
C LEU A 93 -6.40 14.76 12.19
N LYS A 94 -6.01 14.55 13.45
CA LYS A 94 -6.58 15.24 14.60
C LYS A 94 -6.19 16.71 14.61
N ASN A 95 -7.15 17.59 14.88
CA ASN A 95 -6.95 19.05 15.07
C ASN A 95 -6.37 19.80 13.86
N LEU A 96 -6.50 19.27 12.65
CA LEU A 96 -6.10 19.98 11.44
C LEU A 96 -6.98 21.22 11.24
N ARG A 97 -6.33 22.35 10.93
CA ARG A 97 -6.99 23.57 10.50
C ARG A 97 -6.94 23.64 8.98
N GLY A 98 -8.09 23.77 8.33
CA GLY A 98 -8.20 23.82 6.86
C GLY A 98 -8.83 22.57 6.25
N ARG A 99 -8.59 22.36 4.95
CA ARG A 99 -9.23 21.29 4.19
C ARG A 99 -8.56 19.94 4.50
N ILE A 100 -9.26 19.10 5.26
CA ILE A 100 -8.76 17.77 5.68
C ILE A 100 -8.37 16.89 4.48
N SER A 101 -9.04 17.03 3.34
CA SER A 101 -8.74 16.24 2.14
C SER A 101 -7.34 16.48 1.56
N GLU A 102 -6.68 17.57 1.94
CA GLU A 102 -5.32 17.91 1.51
C GLU A 102 -4.24 17.38 2.47
N ALA A 103 -4.64 16.86 3.63
CA ALA A 103 -3.70 16.35 4.61
C ALA A 103 -3.04 15.04 4.15
N ASP A 104 -1.75 14.87 4.44
CA ASP A 104 -0.97 13.72 3.97
C ASP A 104 -1.48 12.37 4.47
N GLY A 105 -2.14 12.34 5.61
CA GLY A 105 -2.76 11.13 6.18
C GLY A 105 -4.07 10.73 5.49
N TYR A 106 -4.78 11.67 4.87
CA TYR A 106 -6.18 11.48 4.49
C TYR A 106 -6.37 10.38 3.45
N GLU A 107 -5.52 10.31 2.43
CA GLU A 107 -5.56 9.25 1.42
C GLU A 107 -5.43 7.85 2.06
N THR A 108 -4.60 7.72 3.09
CA THR A 108 -4.45 6.43 3.78
C THR A 108 -5.67 6.07 4.60
N TYR A 109 -6.28 7.07 5.24
CA TYR A 109 -7.53 6.87 5.97
C TYR A 109 -8.64 6.39 5.03
N VAL A 110 -8.77 7.00 3.85
CA VAL A 110 -9.73 6.55 2.83
C VAL A 110 -9.48 5.10 2.45
N HIS A 111 -8.23 4.69 2.20
CA HIS A 111 -7.92 3.28 1.91
C HIS A 111 -8.33 2.32 3.04
N LEU A 112 -8.20 2.72 4.31
CA LEU A 112 -8.69 1.92 5.43
C LEU A 112 -10.21 1.77 5.40
N VAL A 113 -10.95 2.86 5.23
CA VAL A 113 -12.43 2.86 5.21
C VAL A 113 -12.96 1.99 4.08
N TRP A 114 -12.39 2.10 2.89
CA TRP A 114 -12.72 1.23 1.75
C TRP A 114 -12.42 -0.25 2.05
N ALA A 115 -11.26 -0.55 2.64
CA ALA A 115 -10.90 -1.92 2.97
C ALA A 115 -11.76 -2.52 4.09
N LEU A 116 -12.24 -1.70 5.04
CA LEU A 116 -13.25 -2.11 6.02
C LEU A 116 -14.57 -2.47 5.34
N GLY A 117 -15.05 -1.65 4.41
CA GLY A 117 -16.25 -1.92 3.61
C GLY A 117 -16.14 -3.24 2.83
N ASP A 118 -15.05 -3.42 2.07
CA ASP A 118 -14.80 -4.65 1.30
C ASP A 118 -14.71 -5.90 2.20
N LYS A 119 -14.13 -5.76 3.40
CA LYS A 119 -14.06 -6.85 4.39
C LYS A 119 -15.46 -7.26 4.86
N VAL A 120 -16.36 -6.30 5.11
CA VAL A 120 -17.73 -6.57 5.56
C VAL A 120 -18.55 -7.24 4.45
N THR A 121 -18.39 -6.83 3.18
CA THR A 121 -19.14 -7.41 2.04
C THR A 121 -18.74 -8.83 1.65
N LYS A 122 -17.66 -9.37 2.24
CA LYS A 122 -17.17 -10.74 1.99
C LYS A 122 -17.65 -11.75 3.03
N PHE A 123 -18.43 -11.32 4.01
CA PHE A 123 -19.19 -12.17 4.94
C PHE A 123 -20.66 -12.20 4.52
#